data_AF-A0A7W2TAI6-F1
#
_entry.id   AF-A0A7W2TAI6-F1
#
_cell.length_a   1.000
_cell.length_b   1.000
_cell.length_c   1.000
_cell.angle_alpha   90.00
_cell.angle_beta   90.00
_cell.angle_gamma   90.00
#
_symmetry.space_group_name_H-M   'P 1'
#
loop_
_entity.id
_entity.type
_entity.pdbx_description
1 polymer ?
#
loop_
_entity_poly.entity_id
_entity_poly.type
_entity_poly.pdbx_seq_one_letter_code
_entity_poly.pdbx_strand_id
1 'polypeptide(L)'
;MKKNSIPQFIGVIISFVAIWLVNDFFLVDQCLDNSGSFNYSKGECVLVNGEIQASDLGKYLIAIYFFMGLLIALSVSILIQKVCKTEQE
;
A
#
# COMPACT_ATOMS: atom_id res chain seq x y z
N MET A 1 12.88 17.66 25.23
CA MET A 1 12.51 17.36 23.83
C MET A 1 11.01 17.14 23.75
N LYS A 2 10.33 17.71 22.75
CA LYS A 2 8.85 17.75 22.64
C LYS A 2 8.25 16.35 22.51
N LYS A 3 7.37 15.98 23.45
CA LYS A 3 6.62 14.71 23.52
C LYS A 3 5.71 14.44 22.30
N ASN A 4 5.45 15.45 21.45
CA ASN A 4 4.58 15.35 20.26
C ASN A 4 5.23 14.75 18.99
N SER A 5 6.53 14.45 18.98
CA SER A 5 7.18 13.94 17.74
C SER A 5 6.98 12.44 17.49
N ILE A 6 6.64 11.67 18.52
CA ILE A 6 6.46 10.22 18.47
C ILE A 6 5.21 9.81 17.64
N PRO A 7 4.02 10.41 17.81
CA PRO A 7 2.84 10.02 17.03
C PRO A 7 2.98 10.32 15.54
N GLN A 8 3.71 11.37 15.15
CA GLN A 8 3.96 11.67 13.73
C GLN A 8 4.84 10.60 13.05
N PHE A 9 5.83 10.06 13.77
CA PHE A 9 6.70 9.00 13.23
C PHE A 9 5.95 7.69 13.00
N ILE A 10 5.06 7.33 13.92
CA ILE A 10 4.23 6.11 13.81
C ILE A 10 3.31 6.19 12.59
N GLY A 11 2.69 7.35 12.34
CA GLY A 11 1.85 7.55 11.17
C GLY A 11 2.61 7.39 9.84
N VAL A 12 3.86 7.85 9.78
CA VAL A 12 4.71 7.71 8.57
C VAL A 12 5.06 6.24 8.31
N ILE A 13 5.49 5.51 9.34
CA ILE A 13 5.83 4.08 9.21
C ILE A 13 4.60 3.28 8.74
N ILE A 14 3.44 3.50 9.36
CA ILE A 14 2.19 2.81 8.99
C ILE A 14 1.81 3.11 7.54
N SER A 15 1.99 4.36 7.08
CA SER A 15 1.70 4.74 5.70
C SER A 15 2.61 4.02 4.70
N PHE A 16 3.92 3.91 5.00
CA PHE A 16 4.85 3.15 4.17
C PHE A 16 4.50 1.65 4.11
N VAL A 17 4.18 1.04 5.26
CA VAL A 17 3.77 -0.37 5.32
C VAL A 17 2.48 -0.60 4.53
N ALA A 18 1.52 0.31 4.63
CA ALA A 18 0.28 0.21 3.87
C ALA A 18 0.53 0.33 2.36
N ILE A 19 1.32 1.30 1.91
CA ILE A 19 1.66 1.44 0.48
C ILE A 19 2.39 0.19 -0.04
N TRP A 20 3.32 -0.36 0.74
CA TRP A 20 4.00 -1.61 0.39
C TRP A 20 3.00 -2.73 0.19
N LEU A 21 2.18 -3.04 1.20
CA LEU A 21 1.22 -4.16 1.15
C LEU A 21 0.29 -4.06 -0.05
N VAL A 22 -0.12 -2.85 -0.41
CA VAL A 22 -0.99 -2.61 -1.56
C VAL A 22 -0.28 -2.90 -2.87
N ASN A 23 0.96 -2.43 -3.01
CA ASN A 23 1.75 -2.72 -4.21
C ASN A 23 2.00 -4.21 -4.36
N ASP A 24 2.35 -4.89 -3.27
CA ASP A 24 2.60 -6.32 -3.27
C ASP A 24 1.33 -7.10 -3.67
N PHE A 25 0.19 -6.80 -3.04
CA PHE A 25 -1.08 -7.47 -3.32
C PHE A 25 -1.61 -7.22 -4.75
N PHE A 26 -1.56 -5.98 -5.24
CA PHE A 26 -2.13 -5.65 -6.55
C PHE A 26 -1.21 -5.98 -7.73
N LEU A 27 0.12 -5.94 -7.55
CA LEU A 27 1.09 -6.17 -8.63
C LEU A 27 1.70 -7.57 -8.59
N VAL A 28 2.12 -8.02 -7.40
CA VAL A 28 2.88 -9.27 -7.24
C VAL A 28 1.93 -10.44 -7.10
N ASP A 29 0.98 -10.40 -6.17
CA ASP A 29 0.07 -11.53 -5.92
C ASP A 29 -0.82 -11.79 -7.14
N GLN A 30 -1.43 -10.76 -7.73
CA GLN A 30 -2.20 -10.93 -8.97
C GLN A 30 -1.35 -11.49 -10.12
N CYS A 31 -0.07 -11.15 -10.19
CA CYS A 31 0.82 -11.72 -11.22
C CYS A 31 1.08 -13.20 -10.97
N LEU A 32 1.39 -13.57 -9.73
CA LEU A 32 1.67 -14.95 -9.32
C LEU A 32 0.44 -15.85 -9.48
N ASP A 33 -0.75 -15.36 -9.11
CA ASP A 33 -2.02 -16.08 -9.25
C ASP A 33 -2.35 -16.39 -10.70
N ASN A 34 -1.97 -15.51 -11.63
CA ASN A 34 -2.10 -15.73 -13.08
C ASN A 34 -0.96 -16.57 -13.67
N SER A 35 -0.22 -17.31 -12.83
CA SER A 35 0.95 -18.11 -13.22
C SER A 35 2.08 -17.30 -13.85
N GLY A 36 2.10 -15.98 -13.67
CA GLY A 36 3.16 -15.10 -14.12
C GLY A 36 4.36 -15.05 -13.17
N SER A 37 5.43 -14.43 -13.63
CA SER A 37 6.59 -14.07 -12.83
C SER A 37 6.74 -12.55 -12.79
N PHE A 38 6.78 -11.97 -11.59
CA PHE A 38 6.89 -10.53 -11.45
C PHE A 38 8.34 -10.07 -11.58
N ASN A 39 8.61 -9.19 -12.54
CA ASN A 39 9.91 -8.58 -12.72
C ASN A 39 9.99 -7.26 -11.94
N TYR A 40 10.53 -7.33 -10.72
CA TYR A 40 10.72 -6.17 -9.85
C TYR A 40 11.60 -5.07 -10.44
N SER A 41 12.51 -5.39 -11.36
CA SER A 41 13.37 -4.37 -11.99
C SER A 41 12.62 -3.50 -12.99
N LYS A 42 11.55 -4.03 -13.60
CA LYS A 42 10.73 -3.32 -14.60
C LYS A 42 9.32 -2.98 -14.10
N GLY A 43 8.89 -3.59 -13.00
CA GLY A 43 7.52 -3.45 -12.49
C GLY A 43 6.48 -4.13 -13.37
N GLU A 44 6.86 -5.21 -14.05
CA GLU A 44 6.03 -5.87 -15.07
C GLU A 44 5.78 -7.34 -14.70
N CYS A 45 4.58 -7.84 -14.99
CA CYS A 45 4.26 -9.26 -14.89
C CYS A 45 4.59 -9.97 -16.21
N VAL A 46 5.49 -10.95 -16.16
CA VAL A 46 5.88 -11.77 -17.33
C VAL A 46 5.16 -13.11 -17.23
N LEU A 47 4.25 -13.36 -18.17
CA LEU A 47 3.45 -14.57 -18.22
C LEU A 47 4.27 -15.76 -18.78
N VAL A 48 3.85 -16.99 -18.51
CA VAL A 48 4.60 -18.22 -18.89
C VAL A 48 4.87 -18.33 -20.39
N ASN A 49 3.96 -17.79 -21.21
CA ASN A 49 4.02 -17.69 -22.67
C ASN A 49 4.97 -16.58 -23.17
N GLY A 50 5.66 -15.87 -22.28
CA GLY A 50 6.61 -14.79 -22.62
C GLY A 50 5.94 -13.46 -22.96
N GLU A 51 4.62 -13.38 -22.85
CA GLU A 51 3.87 -12.14 -23.03
C GLU A 51 4.05 -11.24 -21.80
N ILE A 52 4.34 -9.97 -22.08
CA ILE A 52 4.37 -8.92 -21.06
C ILE A 52 2.93 -8.49 -20.85
N GLN A 53 2.33 -8.91 -19.74
CA GLN A 53 1.04 -8.40 -19.35
C GLN A 53 1.28 -7.05 -18.68
N ALA A 54 1.27 -5.99 -19.48
CA ALA A 54 1.06 -4.64 -18.94
C ALA A 54 -0.29 -4.69 -18.24
N SER A 55 -0.27 -4.69 -16.90
CA SER A 55 -1.47 -4.91 -16.09
C SER A 55 -2.56 -3.94 -16.57
N ASP A 56 -3.74 -4.41 -16.97
CA ASP A 56 -4.86 -3.53 -17.37
C ASP A 56 -5.30 -2.64 -16.19
N LEU A 57 -4.87 -3.03 -14.97
CA LEU A 57 -4.89 -2.18 -13.78
C LEU A 57 -4.11 -0.87 -13.96
N GLY A 58 -3.19 -0.74 -14.91
CA GLY A 58 -2.50 0.52 -15.23
C GLY A 58 -3.46 1.69 -15.43
N LYS A 59 -4.62 1.43 -16.07
CA LYS A 59 -5.67 2.43 -16.27
C LYS A 59 -6.42 2.78 -14.99
N TYR A 60 -6.55 1.81 -14.09
CA TYR A 60 -7.29 1.95 -12.83
C TYR A 60 -6.39 2.24 -11.63
N LEU A 61 -5.07 2.18 -11.80
CA LEU A 61 -4.06 2.30 -10.75
C LEU A 61 -4.18 3.64 -10.03
N ILE A 62 -4.42 4.72 -10.77
CA ILE A 62 -4.71 6.05 -10.20
C ILE A 62 -5.95 6.02 -9.30
N ALA A 63 -7.03 5.37 -9.74
CA ALA A 63 -8.28 5.31 -8.99
C ALA A 63 -8.13 4.42 -7.75
N ILE A 64 -7.46 3.27 -7.89
CA ILE A 64 -7.14 2.35 -6.78
C ILE A 64 -6.30 3.09 -5.74
N TYR A 65 -5.23 3.78 -6.16
CA TYR A 65 -4.41 4.57 -5.22
C TYR A 65 -5.19 5.70 -4.55
N PHE A 66 -6.13 6.34 -5.25
CA PHE A 66 -6.97 7.38 -4.65
C PHE A 66 -7.85 6.82 -3.52
N PHE A 67 -8.63 5.76 -3.80
CA PHE A 67 -9.47 5.13 -2.77
C PHE A 67 -8.64 4.53 -1.64
N MET A 68 -7.47 3.97 -1.95
CA MET A 68 -6.57 3.42 -0.94
C MET A 68 -5.94 4.48 -0.07
N GLY A 69 -5.48 5.60 -0.65
CA GLY A 69 -4.99 6.74 0.12
C GLY A 69 -6.05 7.27 1.09
N LEU A 70 -7.32 7.31 0.64
CA LEU A 70 -8.46 7.69 1.48
C LEU A 70 -8.70 6.69 2.62
N LEU A 71 -8.69 5.39 2.35
CA LEU A 71 -8.85 4.35 3.37
C LEU A 71 -7.71 4.35 4.38
N ILE A 72 -6.47 4.51 3.93
CA ILE A 72 -5.28 4.58 4.80
C ILE A 72 -5.35 5.83 5.68
N ALA A 73 -5.69 6.99 5.12
CA ALA A 73 -5.82 8.24 5.88
C ALA A 73 -6.91 8.16 6.96
N LEU A 74 -8.05 7.54 6.64
CA LEU A 74 -9.12 7.27 7.60
C LEU A 74 -8.66 6.30 8.70
N SER A 75 -7.99 5.20 8.31
CA SER A 75 -7.52 4.18 9.24
C SER A 75 -6.47 4.74 10.21
N VAL A 76 -5.50 5.50 9.70
CA VAL A 76 -4.49 6.18 10.52
C VAL A 76 -5.14 7.20 11.44
N SER A 77 -6.11 7.99 10.96
CA SER A 77 -6.84 8.94 11.81
C SER A 77 -7.58 8.25 12.95
N ILE A 78 -8.25 7.12 12.68
CA ILE A 78 -8.94 6.31 13.70
C ILE A 78 -7.93 5.71 14.69
N LEU A 79 -6.79 5.21 14.21
CA LEU A 79 -5.73 4.64 15.04
C LEU A 79 -5.11 5.69 15.97
N ILE A 80 -4.80 6.89 15.45
CA ILE A 80 -4.30 8.00 16.26
C ILE A 80 -5.33 8.39 17.32
N GLN A 81 -6.61 8.51 16.94
CA GLN A 81 -7.68 8.80 17.90
C GLN A 81 -7.80 7.73 18.98
N LYS A 82 -7.69 6.45 18.62
CA LYS A 82 -7.73 5.34 19.58
C LYS A 82 -6.52 5.38 20.51
N VAL A 83 -5.31 5.51 19.98
CA VAL A 83 -4.06 5.46 20.76
C VAL A 83 -3.91 6.70 21.65
N CYS A 84 -4.20 7.91 21.14
CA CYS A 84 -4.11 9.13 21.93
C CYS A 84 -5.29 9.31 22.91
N LYS A 85 -6.47 8.69 22.69
CA LYS A 85 -7.51 8.65 23.73
C LYS A 85 -7.08 7.84 24.94
N THR A 86 -6.29 6.79 24.76
CA THR A 86 -5.78 5.96 25.88
C THR A 86 -4.69 6.65 26.71
N GLU A 87 -4.08 7.74 26.23
CA GLU A 87 -3.09 8.53 26.99
C GLU A 87 -3.71 9.68 27.82
N GLN A 88 -5.04 9.87 27.78
CA GLN A 88 -5.74 10.93 28.52
C GLN A 88 -6.61 10.44 29.70
N GLU A 89 -6.48 9.18 30.12
CA GLU A 89 -7.07 8.69 31.38
C GLU A 89 -6.00 8.59 32.47
#